data_AF-A0A2S9GI59-F1
#
_entry.id   AF-A0A2S9GI59-F1
#
_cell.length_a   1.000
_cell.length_b   1.000
_cell.length_c   1.000
_cell.angle_alpha   90.00
_cell.angle_beta   90.00
_cell.angle_gamma   90.00
#
_symmetry.space_group_name_H-M   'P 1'
#
loop_
_entity.id
_entity.type
_entity.pdbx_description
1 polymer ?
#
loop_
_entity_poly.entity_id
_entity_poly.type
_entity_poly.pdbx_seq_one_letter_code
_entity_poly.pdbx_strand_id
1 'polypeptide(L)'
;TPGRVIDHLEKGSLDLSHLDYLVLDEADEMLQMGFAEDVERILEGTPEYKQVALFSATMPPGIRKITSKYLHDPVQVKVESKTAT
;
A
#
# COMPACT_ATOMS: atom_id res chain seq x y z
N THR A 1 -3.66 -3.58 -10.66
CA THR A 1 -4.53 -2.54 -10.07
C THR A 1 -5.33 -3.14 -8.93
N PRO A 2 -5.66 -2.37 -7.87
CA PRO A 2 -6.33 -2.87 -6.67
C PRO A 2 -7.64 -3.61 -6.96
N GLY A 3 -8.52 -3.04 -7.80
CA GLY A 3 -9.80 -3.68 -8.15
C GLY A 3 -9.68 -5.08 -8.77
N ARG A 4 -8.62 -5.36 -9.55
CA ARG A 4 -8.39 -6.72 -10.08
C ARG A 4 -7.92 -7.70 -9.01
N VAL A 5 -7.15 -7.22 -8.03
CA VAL A 5 -6.72 -8.04 -6.90
C VAL A 5 -7.95 -8.43 -6.07
N ILE A 6 -8.84 -7.48 -5.77
CA ILE A 6 -10.12 -7.76 -5.10
C ILE A 6 -10.95 -8.79 -5.87
N ASP A 7 -11.12 -8.63 -7.18
CA ASP A 7 -11.85 -9.60 -8.01
C ASP A 7 -11.27 -11.02 -7.91
N HIS A 8 -9.94 -11.14 -7.91
CA HIS A 8 -9.28 -12.45 -7.76
C HIS A 8 -9.43 -13.05 -6.36
N LEU A 9 -9.43 -12.22 -5.31
CA LEU A 9 -9.69 -12.63 -3.93
C LEU A 9 -11.13 -13.12 -3.75
N GLU A 10 -12.11 -12.38 -4.28
CA GLU A 10 -13.54 -12.75 -4.20
C GLU A 10 -13.85 -14.04 -4.95
N LYS A 11 -13.16 -14.28 -6.07
CA LYS A 11 -13.26 -15.53 -6.84
C LYS A 11 -12.50 -16.70 -6.23
N GLY A 12 -11.71 -16.49 -5.17
CA GLY A 12 -10.84 -17.50 -4.56
C GLY A 12 -9.68 -17.96 -5.46
N SER A 13 -9.38 -17.20 -6.52
CA SER A 13 -8.30 -17.51 -7.48
C SER A 13 -6.94 -16.95 -7.06
N LEU A 14 -6.91 -16.16 -6.00
CA LEU A 14 -5.72 -15.63 -5.35
C LEU A 14 -5.85 -15.84 -3.85
N ASP A 15 -4.81 -16.39 -3.25
CA ASP A 15 -4.69 -16.58 -1.79
C ASP A 15 -3.52 -15.76 -1.27
N LEU A 16 -3.78 -14.89 -0.29
CA LEU A 16 -2.79 -14.03 0.34
C LEU A 16 -2.44 -14.47 1.76
N SER A 17 -2.97 -15.60 2.24
CA SER A 17 -2.76 -16.10 3.61
C SER A 17 -1.31 -16.41 3.97
N HIS A 18 -0.45 -16.58 2.96
CA HIS A 18 0.99 -16.86 3.10
C HIS A 18 1.86 -15.76 2.48
N LEU A 19 1.34 -14.52 2.40
CA LEU A 19 2.08 -13.40 1.80
C LEU A 19 3.16 -12.87 2.74
N ASP A 20 4.43 -12.98 2.32
CA ASP A 20 5.57 -12.45 3.07
C ASP A 20 5.85 -10.97 2.78
N TYR A 21 5.55 -10.50 1.56
CA TYR A 21 5.91 -9.16 1.09
C TYR A 21 4.77 -8.48 0.34
N LEU A 22 4.51 -7.21 0.64
CA LEU A 22 3.54 -6.39 -0.06
C LEU A 22 4.16 -5.02 -0.42
N VAL A 23 4.06 -4.65 -1.70
CA VAL A 23 4.55 -3.36 -2.20
C VAL A 23 3.38 -2.52 -2.73
N LEU A 24 3.26 -1.31 -2.20
CA LEU A 24 2.33 -0.28 -2.68
C LEU A 24 3.15 0.76 -3.44
N ASP A 25 3.05 0.76 -4.76
CA ASP A 25 3.69 1.75 -5.63
C ASP A 25 2.70 2.82 -6.07
N GLU A 26 3.18 4.05 -6.27
CA GLU A 26 2.36 5.23 -6.61
C GLU A 26 1.12 5.37 -5.71
N ALA A 27 1.33 5.21 -4.39
CA ALA A 27 0.23 5.06 -3.45
C ALA A 27 -0.70 6.29 -3.38
N ASP A 28 -0.17 7.50 -3.58
CA ASP A 28 -0.94 8.72 -3.68
C ASP A 28 -1.84 8.76 -4.91
N GLU A 29 -1.37 8.29 -6.07
CA GLU A 29 -2.20 8.15 -7.27
C GLU A 29 -3.34 7.14 -7.06
N MET A 30 -3.05 6.00 -6.40
CA MET A 30 -4.11 5.03 -6.07
C MET A 30 -5.25 5.66 -5.24
N LEU A 31 -4.91 6.53 -4.28
CA LEU A 31 -5.91 7.28 -3.51
C LEU A 31 -6.67 8.29 -4.36
N GLN A 32 -5.99 9.01 -5.25
CA GLN A 32 -6.63 9.96 -6.18
C GLN A 32 -7.62 9.27 -7.11
N MET A 33 -7.31 8.05 -7.55
CA MET A 33 -8.20 7.22 -8.37
C MET A 33 -9.37 6.59 -7.60
N GLY A 34 -9.45 6.79 -6.28
CA GLY A 34 -10.53 6.27 -5.44
C GLY A 34 -10.32 4.84 -4.95
N PHE A 35 -9.11 4.26 -5.08
CA PHE A 35 -8.83 2.88 -4.63
C PHE A 35 -8.51 2.75 -3.13
N ALA A 36 -8.83 3.77 -2.32
CA ALA A 36 -8.50 3.78 -0.90
C ALA A 36 -9.09 2.57 -0.16
N GLU A 37 -10.38 2.29 -0.38
CA GLU A 37 -11.09 1.18 0.26
C GLU A 37 -10.58 -0.18 -0.24
N ASP A 38 -10.30 -0.30 -1.54
CA ASP A 38 -9.75 -1.52 -2.13
C ASP A 38 -8.37 -1.86 -1.54
N VAL A 39 -7.50 -0.85 -1.42
CA VAL A 39 -6.16 -1.02 -0.81
C VAL A 39 -6.30 -1.42 0.65
N GLU A 40 -7.20 -0.78 1.40
CA GLU A 40 -7.44 -1.12 2.80
C GLU A 40 -7.92 -2.58 2.94
N ARG A 41 -8.86 -3.02 2.10
CA ARG A 41 -9.37 -4.39 2.09
C ARG A 41 -8.29 -5.43 1.73
N ILE A 42 -7.40 -5.12 0.79
CA ILE A 42 -6.27 -6.00 0.45
C ILE A 42 -5.32 -6.14 1.66
N LEU A 43 -4.98 -5.03 2.31
CA LEU A 43 -4.07 -5.03 3.47
C LEU A 43 -4.66 -5.78 4.67
N GLU A 44 -5.97 -5.65 4.93
CA GLU A 44 -6.66 -6.40 5.99
C GLU A 44 -6.72 -7.91 5.71
N GLY A 45 -6.79 -8.30 4.43
CA GLY A 45 -6.80 -9.70 4.00
C GLY A 45 -5.42 -10.39 3.98
N THR A 46 -4.37 -9.73 4.49
CA THR A 46 -2.99 -10.24 4.44
C THR A 46 -2.41 -10.41 5.84
N PRO A 47 -1.48 -11.35 6.06
CA PRO A 47 -0.93 -11.65 7.38
C PRO A 47 -0.26 -10.45 8.06
N GLU A 48 -0.29 -10.42 9.40
CA GLU A 48 0.38 -9.38 10.21
C GLU A 48 1.91 -9.44 10.08
N TYR A 49 2.49 -10.61 9.84
CA TYR A 49 3.95 -10.79 9.76
C TYR A 49 4.57 -10.27 8.46
N LYS A 50 3.76 -9.87 7.47
CA LYS A 50 4.24 -9.44 6.16
C LYS A 50 5.10 -8.17 6.28
N GLN A 51 6.11 -8.07 5.43
CA GLN A 51 6.81 -6.81 5.24
C GLN A 51 6.06 -5.95 4.22
N VAL A 52 5.76 -4.70 4.59
CA VAL A 52 5.11 -3.73 3.70
C VAL A 52 6.11 -2.65 3.28
N ALA A 53 6.22 -2.41 1.98
CA ALA A 53 6.91 -1.26 1.41
C ALA A 53 5.89 -0.34 0.72
N LEU A 54 5.96 0.96 1.00
CA LEU A 54 5.09 1.97 0.40
C LEU A 54 5.94 3.05 -0.27
N PHE A 55 5.63 3.31 -1.55
CA PHE A 55 6.25 4.33 -2.37
C PHE A 55 5.17 5.33 -2.80
N SER A 56 5.48 6.61 -2.64
CA SER A 56 4.53 7.69 -2.88
C SER A 56 5.30 8.99 -3.13
N ALA A 57 4.85 9.79 -4.09
CA ALA A 57 5.47 11.10 -4.35
C ALA A 57 5.04 12.14 -3.28
N THR A 58 3.82 12.00 -2.77
CA THR A 58 3.22 12.86 -1.76
C THR A 58 2.74 12.07 -0.54
N MET A 59 2.48 12.74 0.58
CA MET A 59 2.05 12.10 1.84
C MET A 59 0.74 12.71 2.38
N PRO A 60 -0.40 12.56 1.66
CA PRO A 60 -1.69 13.04 2.12
C PRO A 60 -2.17 12.28 3.37
N PRO A 61 -3.20 12.79 4.09
CA PRO A 61 -3.71 12.14 5.30
C PRO A 61 -4.10 10.66 5.12
N GLY A 62 -4.64 10.29 3.95
CA GLY A 62 -4.97 8.90 3.63
C GLY A 62 -3.76 7.97 3.67
N ILE A 63 -2.65 8.36 3.03
CA ILE A 63 -1.38 7.61 3.08
C ILE A 63 -0.85 7.51 4.51
N ARG A 64 -0.93 8.60 5.28
CA ARG A 64 -0.47 8.60 6.68
C ARG A 64 -1.26 7.62 7.55
N LYS A 65 -2.57 7.49 7.30
CA LYS A 65 -3.42 6.51 7.98
C LYS A 65 -3.03 5.08 7.60
N ILE A 66 -2.82 4.80 6.32
CA ILE A 66 -2.39 3.47 5.83
C ILE A 66 -1.03 3.11 6.42
N THR A 67 -0.04 4.00 6.31
CA THR A 67 1.30 3.77 6.85
C THR A 67 1.30 3.52 8.35
N SER A 68 0.54 4.30 9.13
CA SER A 68 0.46 4.12 10.59
C SER A 68 -0.25 2.84 11.02
N LYS A 69 -1.18 2.32 10.21
CA LYS A 69 -1.96 1.11 10.52
C LYS A 69 -1.24 -0.18 10.11
N TYR A 70 -0.52 -0.16 8.98
CA TYR A 70 -0.03 -1.38 8.34
C TYR A 70 1.48 -1.52 8.25
N LEU A 71 2.25 -0.48 8.57
CA LEU A 71 3.71 -0.58 8.64
C LEU A 71 4.14 -0.65 10.11
N HIS A 72 4.95 -1.66 10.42
CA HIS A 72 5.51 -1.86 11.76
C HIS A 72 6.93 -1.28 11.81
N ASP A 73 7.12 -0.22 12.60
CA ASP A 73 8.39 0.51 12.74
C ASP A 73 9.10 0.82 11.40
N PRO A 74 8.45 1.54 10.47
CA PRO A 74 8.98 1.72 9.13
C PRO A 74 10.19 2.64 9.09
N VAL A 75 11.21 2.22 8.34
CA VAL A 75 12.28 3.12 7.90
C VAL A 75 11.70 4.09 6.86
N GLN A 76 11.70 5.38 7.20
CA GLN A 76 11.28 6.43 6.28
C GLN A 76 12.47 6.97 5.50
N VAL A 77 12.42 6.83 4.18
CA VAL A 77 13.42 7.40 3.27
C VAL A 77 12.74 8.48 2.43
N LYS A 78 13.19 9.73 2.58
CA LYS A 78 12.72 10.86 1.79
C LYS A 78 13.83 11.29 0.85
N VAL A 79 13.56 11.23 -0.46
CA VAL A 79 14.45 11.80 -1.47
C VAL A 79 14.09 13.27 -1.61
N GLU A 80 15.02 14.15 -1.23
CA GLU A 80 14.87 15.59 -1.47
C GLU A 80 15.59 15.96 -2.77
N SER A 81 14.85 16.53 -3.71
CA SER A 81 15.44 17.12 -4.91
C SER A 81 16.35 18.26 -4.47
N LYS A 82 17.67 18.08 -4.57
CA LYS A 82 18.58 19.22 -4.59
C LYS A 82 18.28 19.97 -5.87
N THR A 83 17.54 21.08 -5.79
CA THR A 83 17.45 22.02 -6.90
C THR A 83 18.88 22.46 -7.21
N ALA A 84 19.46 21.88 -8.27
CA ALA A 84 20.71 22.37 -8.84
C ALA A 84 20.44 23.80 -9.29
N THR A 85 21.25 24.71 -8.75
CA THR A 85 21.21 26.15 -9.00
C THR A 85 21.63 26.45 -10.43
#